data_AF-Q18F91-F1
#
_entry.id   AF-Q18F91-F1
#
_cell.length_a   1.000
_cell.length_b   1.000
_cell.length_c   1.000
_cell.angle_alpha   90.00
_cell.angle_beta   90.00
_cell.angle_gamma   90.00
#
_symmetry.space_group_name_H-M   'P 1'
#
loop_
_entity.id
_entity.type
_entity.pdbx_description
1 polymer ?
#
loop_
_entity_poly.entity_id
_entity_poly.type
_entity_poly.pdbx_seq_one_letter_code
_entity_poly.pdbx_strand_id
1 'polypeptide(L)'
;MVEYFESVEPLEPEYDWDVEELLERSQEKERVRLEAELQRVEVLLREREDIHEESVEELESKLEWYVGRLEMEYRRSKNRERIAELKSEIRRFYSELRDLEREKWLDVQELERDRRRLERELEELSGQDLMRELLEE
;
A
#
# COMPACT_ATOMS: atom_id res chain seq x y z
N MET A 1 51.77 -44.80 40.78
CA MET A 1 51.22 -43.86 39.78
C MET A 1 49.75 -44.18 39.70
N VAL A 2 48.91 -43.36 40.34
CA VAL A 2 47.45 -43.47 40.26
C VAL A 2 47.00 -42.12 39.74
N GLU A 3 46.43 -42.13 38.54
CA GLU A 3 45.94 -40.95 37.84
C GLU A 3 44.75 -40.37 38.60
N TYR A 4 44.88 -39.13 39.06
CA TYR A 4 43.75 -38.32 39.49
C TYR A 4 43.05 -37.81 38.24
N PHE A 5 42.10 -38.57 37.72
CA PHE A 5 41.05 -37.97 36.90
C PHE A 5 40.06 -37.31 37.86
N GLU A 6 40.17 -36.00 38.03
CA GLU A 6 39.07 -35.18 38.53
C GLU A 6 37.85 -35.47 37.65
N SER A 7 36.87 -36.16 38.22
CA SER A 7 35.53 -36.24 37.67
C SER A 7 34.96 -34.83 37.62
N VAL A 8 35.10 -34.19 36.46
CA VAL A 8 34.34 -33.00 36.11
C VAL A 8 32.88 -33.44 36.08
N GLU A 9 32.13 -33.10 37.12
CA GLU A 9 30.68 -33.19 37.08
C GLU A 9 30.21 -32.42 35.83
N PRO A 10 29.43 -33.05 34.94
CA PRO A 10 28.81 -32.29 33.88
C PRO A 10 27.86 -31.29 34.56
N LEU A 11 28.25 -30.02 34.56
CA LEU A 11 27.33 -28.92 34.77
C LEU A 11 26.34 -29.00 33.60
N GLU A 12 25.22 -29.68 33.81
CA GLU A 12 24.08 -29.55 32.91
C GLU A 12 23.73 -28.06 32.87
N PRO A 13 23.72 -27.44 31.68
CA PRO A 13 23.30 -26.05 31.60
C PRO A 13 21.79 -26.02 31.90
N GLU A 14 21.43 -25.64 33.13
CA GLU A 14 20.12 -25.13 33.50
C GLU A 14 19.89 -23.79 32.78
N TYR A 15 19.69 -23.88 31.48
CA TYR A 15 19.14 -22.82 30.67
C TYR A 15 17.84 -23.40 30.11
N ASP A 16 16.76 -23.12 30.83
CA ASP A 16 15.36 -23.38 30.45
C ASP A 16 14.91 -22.25 29.51
N TRP A 17 15.53 -22.17 28.34
CA TRP A 17 15.07 -21.29 27.26
C TRP A 17 14.05 -22.09 26.49
N ASP A 18 12.78 -21.83 26.78
CA ASP A 18 11.68 -22.36 25.97
C ASP A 18 11.73 -21.71 24.58
N VAL A 19 12.37 -22.42 23.65
CA VAL A 19 12.48 -22.02 22.24
C VAL A 19 11.10 -21.91 21.61
N GLU A 20 10.16 -22.77 22.02
CA GLU A 20 8.78 -22.79 21.55
C GLU A 20 8.09 -21.47 21.90
N GLU A 21 8.14 -21.08 23.18
CA GLU A 21 7.56 -19.82 23.67
C GLU A 21 8.18 -18.61 22.94
N LEU A 22 9.49 -18.64 22.69
CA LEU A 22 10.19 -17.55 21.98
C LEU A 22 9.77 -17.47 20.50
N LEU A 23 9.59 -18.60 19.83
CA LEU A 23 9.14 -18.67 18.44
C LEU A 23 7.69 -18.21 18.30
N GLU A 24 6.79 -18.67 19.18
CA GLU A 24 5.40 -18.20 19.24
C GLU A 24 5.31 -16.69 19.41
N ARG A 25 6.06 -16.17 20.38
CA ARG A 25 6.08 -14.74 20.64
C ARG A 25 6.64 -13.94 19.47
N SER A 26 7.55 -14.53 18.69
CA SER A 26 8.07 -13.89 17.48
C SER A 26 7.05 -13.90 16.35
N GLN A 27 6.36 -15.02 16.12
CA GLN A 27 5.31 -15.16 15.10
C GLN A 27 4.12 -14.23 15.41
N GLU A 28 3.70 -14.13 16.66
CA GLU A 28 2.63 -13.21 17.08
C GLU A 28 3.00 -11.75 16.78
N LYS A 29 4.24 -11.35 17.12
CA LYS A 29 4.73 -9.99 16.81
C LYS A 29 4.73 -9.72 15.31
N GLU A 30 5.14 -10.71 14.51
CA GLU A 30 5.15 -10.60 13.07
C GLU A 30 3.74 -10.46 12.51
N ARG A 31 2.78 -11.27 12.99
CA ARG A 31 1.38 -11.18 12.62
C ARG A 31 0.80 -9.79 12.91
N VAL A 32 0.98 -9.29 14.13
CA VAL A 32 0.53 -7.94 14.52
C VAL A 32 1.16 -6.87 13.63
N ARG A 33 2.44 -7.03 13.25
CA ARG A 33 3.13 -6.08 12.36
C ARG A 33 2.49 -6.09 10.96
N LEU A 34 2.25 -7.28 10.40
CA LEU A 34 1.68 -7.46 9.07
C LEU A 34 0.23 -6.96 9.01
N GLU A 35 -0.59 -7.24 10.03
CA GLU A 35 -1.95 -6.71 10.15
C GLU A 35 -1.96 -5.18 10.20
N ALA A 36 -1.06 -4.58 10.98
CA ALA A 36 -0.91 -3.13 11.05
C ALA A 36 -0.42 -2.51 9.74
N GLU A 37 0.37 -3.24 8.94
CA GLU A 37 0.78 -2.82 7.61
C GLU A 37 -0.38 -2.93 6.60
N LEU A 38 -1.17 -4.00 6.68
CA LEU A 38 -2.36 -4.20 5.87
C LEU A 38 -3.38 -3.07 6.07
N GLN A 39 -3.65 -2.73 7.34
CA GLN A 39 -4.52 -1.59 7.67
C GLN A 39 -3.98 -0.27 7.12
N ARG A 40 -2.66 -0.06 7.12
CA ARG A 40 -2.05 1.13 6.52
C ARG A 40 -2.27 1.16 5.01
N VAL A 41 -2.09 0.04 4.31
CA VAL A 41 -2.36 -0.07 2.87
C VAL A 41 -3.83 0.27 2.56
N GLU A 42 -4.78 -0.21 3.38
CA GLU A 42 -6.20 0.11 3.22
C GLU A 42 -6.53 1.60 3.45
N VAL A 43 -5.84 2.25 4.38
CA VAL A 43 -5.96 3.70 4.58
C VAL A 43 -5.39 4.45 3.38
N LEU A 44 -4.20 4.08 2.91
CA LEU A 44 -3.56 4.69 1.75
C LEU A 44 -4.40 4.56 0.47
N LEU A 45 -5.06 3.41 0.27
CA LEU A 45 -6.00 3.23 -0.85
C LEU A 45 -7.14 4.25 -0.81
N ARG A 46 -7.76 4.44 0.36
CA ARG A 46 -8.84 5.43 0.54
C ARG A 46 -8.35 6.86 0.37
N GLU A 47 -7.23 7.21 1.00
CA GLU A 47 -6.64 8.54 0.84
C GLU A 47 -6.30 8.85 -0.62
N ARG A 48 -5.82 7.85 -1.38
CA ARG A 48 -5.56 8.01 -2.82
C ARG A 48 -6.82 8.20 -3.64
N GLU A 49 -7.91 7.51 -3.28
CA GLU A 49 -9.21 7.73 -3.92
C GLU A 49 -9.71 9.15 -3.68
N ASP A 50 -9.65 9.64 -2.44
CA ASP A 50 -10.10 10.99 -2.07
C ASP A 50 -9.29 12.07 -2.82
N ILE A 51 -7.95 11.95 -2.84
CA ILE A 51 -7.05 12.89 -3.55
C ILE A 51 -7.36 12.89 -5.05
N HIS A 52 -7.60 11.72 -5.64
CA HIS A 52 -7.95 11.61 -7.06
C HIS A 52 -9.28 12.29 -7.35
N GLU A 53 -10.31 12.04 -6.52
CA GLU A 53 -11.63 12.64 -6.69
C GLU A 53 -11.56 14.17 -6.60
N GLU A 54 -10.88 14.71 -5.57
CA GLU A 54 -10.67 16.16 -5.43
C GLU A 54 -9.95 16.76 -6.64
N SER A 55 -8.91 16.09 -7.15
CA SER A 55 -8.15 16.54 -8.31
C SER A 55 -8.97 16.53 -9.60
N VAL A 56 -9.82 15.50 -9.78
CA VAL A 56 -10.73 15.40 -10.92
C VAL A 56 -11.79 16.51 -10.85
N GLU A 57 -12.44 16.69 -9.69
CA GLU A 57 -13.45 17.74 -9.51
C GLU A 57 -12.89 19.14 -9.80
N GLU A 58 -11.67 19.43 -9.34
CA GLU A 58 -11.00 20.71 -9.60
C GLU A 58 -10.76 20.92 -11.11
N LEU A 59 -10.27 19.89 -11.81
CA LEU A 59 -10.00 19.95 -13.25
C LEU A 59 -11.28 20.04 -14.08
N GLU A 60 -12.32 19.31 -13.72
CA GLU A 60 -13.63 19.36 -14.38
C GLU A 60 -14.26 20.76 -14.22
N SER A 61 -14.19 21.34 -13.02
CA SER A 61 -14.65 22.71 -12.76
C SER A 61 -13.91 23.74 -13.61
N LYS A 62 -12.57 23.60 -13.74
CA LYS A 62 -11.76 24.44 -14.63
C LYS A 62 -12.19 24.24 -16.09
N LEU A 63 -12.35 23.00 -16.54
CA LEU A 63 -12.77 22.69 -17.90
C LEU A 63 -14.11 23.33 -18.24
N GLU A 64 -15.11 23.22 -17.37
CA GLU A 64 -16.41 23.84 -17.56
C GLU A 64 -16.29 25.36 -17.75
N TRP A 65 -15.49 26.02 -16.90
CA TRP A 65 -15.23 27.46 -17.02
C TRP A 65 -14.58 27.84 -18.36
N TYR A 66 -13.56 27.08 -18.79
CA TYR A 66 -12.84 27.34 -20.05
C TYR A 66 -13.73 27.06 -21.27
N VAL A 67 -14.54 26.00 -21.24
CA VAL A 67 -15.51 25.66 -22.29
C VAL A 67 -16.56 26.76 -22.41
N GLY A 68 -17.14 27.20 -21.29
CA GLY A 68 -18.10 28.30 -21.28
C GLY A 68 -17.49 29.60 -21.84
N ARG A 69 -16.22 29.88 -21.50
CA ARG A 69 -15.50 31.03 -22.06
C ARG A 69 -15.26 30.90 -23.56
N LEU A 70 -14.89 29.72 -24.04
CA LEU A 70 -14.72 29.44 -25.47
C LEU A 70 -16.02 29.69 -26.24
N GLU A 71 -17.16 29.22 -25.72
CA GLU A 71 -18.46 29.47 -26.34
C GLU A 71 -18.79 30.96 -26.43
N MET A 72 -18.53 31.70 -25.35
CA MET A 72 -18.74 33.16 -25.33
C MET A 72 -17.89 33.88 -26.38
N GLU A 73 -16.61 33.51 -26.52
CA GLU A 73 -15.73 34.10 -27.53
C GLU A 73 -16.19 33.78 -28.96
N TYR A 74 -16.67 32.55 -29.20
CA TYR A 74 -17.27 32.18 -30.48
C TYR A 74 -18.51 33.01 -30.83
N ARG A 75 -19.34 33.36 -29.82
CA ARG A 75 -20.56 34.16 -30.00
C ARG A 75 -20.28 35.65 -30.18
N ARG A 76 -19.31 36.22 -29.44
CA ARG A 76 -19.12 37.68 -29.34
C ARG A 76 -18.11 38.26 -30.30
N SER A 77 -16.90 37.71 -30.33
CA SER A 77 -15.74 38.39 -30.91
C SER A 77 -15.14 37.63 -32.10
N LYS A 78 -15.35 36.30 -32.16
CA LYS A 78 -14.65 35.38 -33.08
C LYS A 78 -13.14 35.65 -33.14
N ASN A 79 -12.55 36.13 -32.04
CA ASN A 79 -11.12 36.34 -31.96
C ASN A 79 -10.42 34.98 -32.08
N ARG A 80 -9.83 34.74 -33.25
CA ARG A 80 -9.26 33.43 -33.61
C ARG A 80 -8.08 33.04 -32.73
N GLU A 81 -7.28 34.01 -32.30
CA GLU A 81 -6.14 33.79 -31.42
C GLU A 81 -6.62 33.38 -30.03
N ARG A 82 -7.55 34.14 -29.45
CA ARG A 82 -8.13 33.81 -28.14
C ARG A 82 -8.86 32.46 -28.13
N ILE A 83 -9.57 32.14 -29.21
CA ILE A 83 -10.22 30.85 -29.40
C ILE A 83 -9.19 29.71 -29.48
N ALA A 84 -8.06 29.93 -30.16
CA ALA A 84 -7.00 28.93 -30.24
C ALA A 84 -6.34 28.71 -28.87
N GLU A 85 -6.06 29.77 -28.12
CA GLU A 85 -5.56 29.69 -26.73
C GLU A 85 -6.49 28.86 -25.85
N LEU A 86 -7.79 29.21 -25.80
CA LEU A 86 -8.77 28.50 -24.98
C LEU A 86 -8.88 27.02 -25.36
N LYS A 87 -8.84 26.69 -26.65
CA LYS A 87 -8.80 25.30 -27.10
C LYS A 87 -7.53 24.57 -26.67
N SER A 88 -6.39 25.25 -26.67
CA SER A 88 -5.12 24.67 -26.22
C SER A 88 -5.18 24.35 -24.73
N GLU A 89 -5.67 25.29 -23.92
CA GLU A 89 -5.83 25.09 -22.47
C GLU A 89 -6.81 23.95 -22.16
N ILE A 90 -7.97 23.90 -22.85
CA ILE A 90 -8.93 22.79 -22.71
C ILE A 90 -8.28 21.45 -23.03
N ARG A 91 -7.49 21.37 -24.12
CA ARG A 91 -6.76 20.15 -24.47
C ARG A 91 -5.72 19.77 -23.42
N ARG A 92 -5.06 20.75 -22.80
CA ARG A 92 -4.11 20.51 -21.71
C ARG A 92 -4.83 19.87 -20.52
N PHE A 93 -5.94 20.43 -20.06
CA PHE A 93 -6.73 19.85 -18.96
C PHE A 93 -7.24 18.43 -19.29
N TYR A 94 -7.69 18.16 -20.51
CA TYR A 94 -8.03 16.79 -20.91
C TYR A 94 -6.82 15.83 -20.95
N SER A 95 -5.62 16.34 -21.18
CA SER A 95 -4.40 15.52 -21.03
C SER A 95 -4.14 15.24 -19.56
N GLU A 96 -4.18 16.27 -18.71
CA GLU A 96 -3.97 16.17 -17.27
C GLU A 96 -4.95 15.18 -16.63
N LEU A 97 -6.24 15.20 -16.98
CA LEU A 97 -7.21 14.20 -16.52
C LEU A 97 -6.83 12.77 -16.92
N ARG A 98 -6.32 12.57 -18.14
CA ARG A 98 -5.86 11.24 -18.59
C ARG A 98 -4.59 10.79 -17.90
N ASP A 99 -3.71 11.73 -17.57
CA ASP A 99 -2.50 11.47 -16.80
C ASP A 99 -2.88 11.03 -15.37
N LEU A 100 -3.80 11.76 -14.71
CA LEU A 100 -4.31 11.40 -13.39
C LEU A 100 -4.97 10.02 -13.34
N GLU A 101 -5.82 9.68 -14.32
CA GLU A 101 -6.42 8.34 -14.40
C GLU A 101 -5.37 7.23 -14.52
N ARG A 102 -4.28 7.49 -15.27
CA ARG A 102 -3.17 6.54 -15.36
C ARG A 102 -2.41 6.43 -14.06
N GLU A 103 -2.13 7.54 -13.39
CA GLU A 103 -1.44 7.58 -12.11
C GLU A 103 -2.23 6.84 -11.04
N LYS A 104 -3.54 7.14 -10.90
CA LYS A 104 -4.44 6.41 -9.99
C LYS A 104 -4.42 4.92 -10.26
N TRP A 105 -4.52 4.51 -11.51
CA TRP A 105 -4.51 3.09 -11.85
C TRP A 105 -3.20 2.42 -11.42
N LEU A 106 -2.05 3.06 -11.66
CA LEU A 106 -0.75 2.54 -11.25
C LEU A 106 -0.65 2.42 -9.73
N ASP A 107 -1.06 3.46 -9.00
CA ASP A 107 -1.05 3.48 -7.53
C ASP A 107 -1.90 2.37 -6.94
N VAL A 108 -3.14 2.22 -7.43
CA VAL A 108 -4.06 1.16 -6.99
C VAL A 108 -3.44 -0.22 -7.26
N GLN A 109 -2.82 -0.41 -8.43
CA GLN A 109 -2.17 -1.69 -8.74
C GLN A 109 -0.94 -1.97 -7.88
N GLU A 110 -0.20 -0.95 -7.44
CA GLU A 110 0.91 -1.10 -6.51
C GLU A 110 0.39 -1.50 -5.12
N LEU A 111 -0.56 -0.74 -4.59
CA LEU A 111 -1.15 -0.99 -3.27
C LEU A 111 -1.88 -2.34 -3.20
N GLU A 112 -2.58 -2.76 -4.26
CA GLU A 112 -3.18 -4.09 -4.34
C GLU A 112 -2.13 -5.22 -4.34
N ARG A 113 -0.98 -5.01 -4.98
CA ARG A 113 0.11 -6.01 -4.95
C ARG A 113 0.70 -6.12 -3.55
N ASP A 114 0.87 -4.99 -2.87
CA ASP A 114 1.33 -4.97 -1.47
C ASP A 114 0.31 -5.67 -0.56
N ARG A 115 -0.99 -5.37 -0.71
CA ARG A 115 -2.06 -6.04 0.02
C ARG A 115 -2.00 -7.56 -0.15
N ARG A 116 -1.94 -8.05 -1.40
CA ARG A 116 -1.84 -9.49 -1.70
C ARG A 116 -0.55 -10.12 -1.21
N ARG A 117 0.54 -9.36 -1.06
CA ARG A 117 1.79 -9.85 -0.46
C ARG A 117 1.57 -10.07 1.04
N LEU A 118 1.07 -9.05 1.75
CA LEU A 118 0.81 -9.09 3.18
C LEU A 118 -0.22 -10.17 3.56
N GLU A 119 -1.30 -10.29 2.78
CA GLU A 119 -2.32 -11.34 2.96
C GLU A 119 -1.69 -12.75 2.87
N ARG A 120 -0.78 -12.98 1.92
CA ARG A 120 -0.07 -14.26 1.79
C ARG A 120 0.87 -14.52 2.94
N GLU A 121 1.62 -13.51 3.38
CA GLU A 121 2.52 -13.65 4.54
C GLU A 121 1.74 -14.00 5.83
N LEU A 122 0.55 -13.41 6.01
CA LEU A 122 -0.36 -13.75 7.11
C LEU A 122 -0.93 -15.17 6.99
N GLU A 123 -1.29 -15.59 5.78
CA GLU A 123 -1.78 -16.95 5.52
C GLU A 123 -0.67 -17.99 5.78
N GLU A 124 0.57 -17.70 5.40
CA GLU A 124 1.73 -18.56 5.69
C GLU A 124 1.97 -18.72 7.19
N LEU A 125 1.88 -17.63 7.98
CA LEU A 125 1.98 -17.71 9.44
C LEU A 125 0.84 -18.53 10.04
N SER A 126 -0.40 -18.29 9.59
CA SER A 126 -1.57 -19.03 10.07
C SER A 126 -1.48 -20.53 9.73
N GLY A 127 -0.93 -20.87 8.57
CA GLY A 127 -0.69 -22.25 8.15
C GLY A 127 0.42 -22.94 8.95
N GLN A 128 1.43 -22.19 9.40
CA GLN A 128 2.46 -22.70 10.31
C GLN A 128 1.87 -23.03 11.70
N ASP A 129 1.01 -22.15 12.22
CA ASP A 129 0.32 -22.37 13.50
C ASP A 129 -0.54 -23.64 13.44
N LEU A 130 -1.34 -23.80 12.38
CA LEU A 130 -2.17 -25.00 12.17
C LEU A 130 -1.34 -26.28 12.05
N MET A 131 -0.19 -26.23 11.36
CA MET A 131 0.70 -27.39 11.26
C MET A 131 1.34 -27.75 12.60
N ARG A 132 1.64 -26.77 13.45
CA ARG A 132 2.15 -27.03 14.81
C ARG A 132 1.09 -27.70 15.67
N GLU A 133 -0.13 -27.16 15.70
CA GLU A 133 -1.25 -27.72 16.46
C GLU A 133 -1.53 -29.19 16.08
N LEU A 134 -1.44 -29.54 14.79
CA LEU A 134 -1.61 -30.91 14.30
C LEU A 134 -0.45 -31.87 14.64
N LEU A 135 0.74 -31.36 14.96
CA LEU A 135 1.92 -32.17 15.33
C LEU A 135 2.04 -32.37 16.84
N GLU A 136 1.32 -31.57 17.63
CA GLU A 136 1.27 -31.65 19.09
C GLU A 136 0.14 -32.58 19.62
N GLU A 137 -0.79 -33.02 18.76
CA GLU A 137 -1.78 -34.11 19.01
C GLU A 137 -1.24 -35.51 18.71
#